data_AF-A0A2G6E3A1-F1
#
_entry.id   AF-A0A2G6E3A1-F1
#
_cell.length_a   1.000
_cell.length_b   1.000
_cell.length_c   1.000
_cell.angle_alpha   90.00
_cell.angle_beta   90.00
_cell.angle_gamma   90.00
#
_symmetry.space_group_name_H-M   'P 1'
#
loop_
_entity.id
_entity.type
_entity.pdbx_description
1 polymer ?
#
loop_
_entity_poly.entity_id
_entity_poly.type
_entity_poly.pdbx_seq_one_letter_code
_entity_poly.pdbx_strand_id
1 'polypeptide(L)'
;MNHSFSMSYSAMGNNGIALGVYTNKIGYKFSDKLDFQMETSFVNLPYSTLGDSFNKSINGIYIESARLNYQPSEDFNMSIEFSNSPFNYYNRYRSYGRGFYRDRFFRN
;
A
#
# COMPACT_ATOMS: atom_id res chain seq x y z
N MET A 1 5.87 -6.91 -11.50
CA MET A 1 4.57 -6.54 -10.89
C MET A 1 4.24 -7.59 -9.85
N ASN A 2 3.84 -7.18 -8.66
CA ASN A 2 3.46 -8.10 -7.58
C ASN A 2 2.00 -7.86 -7.21
N HIS A 3 1.27 -8.93 -6.94
CA HIS A 3 -0.15 -8.89 -6.63
C HIS A 3 -0.38 -9.76 -5.40
N SER A 4 -1.17 -9.29 -4.45
CA SER A 4 -1.54 -10.06 -3.27
C SER A 4 -3.02 -9.91 -3.00
N PHE A 5 -3.65 -11.02 -2.63
CA PHE A 5 -5.02 -11.04 -2.14
C PHE A 5 -5.00 -11.41 -0.67
N SER A 6 -5.66 -10.60 0.16
CA SER A 6 -5.79 -10.80 1.59
C SER A 6 -7.26 -10.83 1.96
N MET A 7 -7.65 -11.76 2.81
CA MET A 7 -9.00 -11.83 3.35
C MET A 7 -8.91 -11.94 4.86
N SER A 8 -9.66 -11.10 5.58
CA SER A 8 -9.75 -11.13 7.03
C SER A 8 -11.20 -11.12 7.47
N TYR A 9 -11.45 -11.71 8.62
CA TYR A 9 -12.75 -11.72 9.27
C TYR A 9 -12.56 -11.35 10.74
N SER A 10 -13.39 -10.42 11.21
CA SER A 10 -13.40 -9.94 12.59
C SER A 10 -14.82 -10.03 13.13
N ALA A 11 -14.98 -10.56 14.33
CA ALA A 11 -16.26 -10.61 15.03
C ALA A 11 -16.12 -10.04 16.44
N MET A 12 -17.08 -9.22 16.86
CA MET A 12 -17.13 -8.64 18.20
C MET A 12 -18.58 -8.48 18.65
N GLY A 13 -18.94 -9.20 19.72
CA GLY A 13 -20.33 -9.32 20.15
C GLY A 13 -21.21 -9.94 19.04
N ASN A 14 -22.33 -9.28 18.74
CA ASN A 14 -23.23 -9.69 17.66
C ASN A 14 -22.84 -9.11 16.28
N ASN A 15 -21.67 -8.47 16.17
CA ASN A 15 -21.22 -7.87 14.92
C ASN A 15 -20.09 -8.67 14.27
N GLY A 16 -20.13 -8.76 12.93
CA GLY A 16 -19.12 -9.43 12.13
C GLY A 16 -18.78 -8.60 10.89
N ILE A 17 -17.50 -8.60 10.50
CA ILE A 17 -16.97 -7.87 9.34
C ILE A 17 -16.02 -8.80 8.61
N ALA A 18 -16.28 -9.05 7.32
CA ALA A 18 -15.35 -9.66 6.40
C ALA A 18 -14.75 -8.57 5.50
N LEU A 19 -13.43 -8.59 5.34
CA LEU A 19 -12.68 -7.65 4.51
C LEU A 19 -11.84 -8.43 3.50
N GLY A 20 -12.07 -8.16 2.22
CA GLY A 20 -11.19 -8.55 1.14
C GLY A 20 -10.35 -7.35 0.69
N VAL A 21 -9.06 -7.58 0.48
CA VAL A 21 -8.13 -6.58 -0.02
C VAL A 21 -7.31 -7.20 -1.12
N TYR A 22 -7.39 -6.62 -2.31
CA TYR A 22 -6.52 -6.94 -3.43
C TYR A 22 -5.52 -5.80 -3.59
N THR A 23 -4.23 -6.10 -3.43
CA THR A 23 -3.15 -5.12 -3.56
C THR A 23 -2.32 -5.42 -4.79
N ASN A 24 -2.08 -4.42 -5.62
CA ASN A 24 -1.14 -4.46 -6.73
C ASN A 24 0.02 -3.49 -6.48
N LYS A 25 1.24 -4.00 -6.65
CA LYS A 25 2.48 -3.25 -6.55
C LYS A 25 3.16 -3.22 -7.91
N ILE A 26 3.38 -2.02 -8.41
CA ILE A 26 4.09 -1.73 -9.65
C ILE A 26 5.34 -0.94 -9.27
N GLY A 27 6.48 -1.34 -9.82
CA GLY A 27 7.73 -0.60 -9.71
C GLY A 27 8.30 -0.41 -11.10
N TYR A 28 8.80 0.77 -11.39
CA TYR A 28 9.47 1.10 -12.64
C TYR A 28 10.74 1.89 -12.36
N LYS A 29 11.86 1.42 -12.90
CA LYS A 29 13.16 2.06 -12.77
C LYS A 29 13.48 2.80 -14.07
N PHE A 30 13.45 4.13 -14.03
CA PHE A 30 13.78 4.97 -15.19
C PHE A 30 15.29 5.01 -15.44
N SER A 31 16.08 5.00 -14.36
CA SER A 31 17.53 4.93 -14.39
C SER A 31 18.08 4.39 -13.06
N ASP A 32 19.38 4.25 -12.93
CA ASP A 32 20.03 3.93 -11.64
C ASP A 32 19.79 4.97 -10.54
N LYS A 33 19.38 6.17 -10.93
CA LYS A 33 19.19 7.31 -10.03
C LYS A 33 17.73 7.72 -9.86
N LEU A 34 16.80 7.11 -10.59
CA LEU A 34 15.39 7.49 -10.60
C LEU A 34 14.49 6.27 -10.73
N ASP A 35 13.68 6.02 -9.71
CA ASP A 35 12.67 4.97 -9.72
C ASP A 35 11.33 5.47 -9.17
N PHE A 36 10.28 4.81 -9.64
CA PHE A 36 8.91 5.04 -9.23
C PHE A 36 8.30 3.74 -8.74
N GLN A 37 7.57 3.81 -7.63
CA GLN A 37 6.88 2.69 -7.03
C GLN A 37 5.44 3.10 -6.71
N MET A 38 4.48 2.28 -7.09
CA MET A 38 3.06 2.51 -6.83
C MET A 38 2.43 1.25 -6.27
N GLU A 39 1.71 1.41 -5.17
CA GLU A 39 0.91 0.38 -4.53
C GLU A 39 -0.55 0.83 -4.49
N THR A 40 -1.40 0.06 -5.14
CA THR A 40 -2.85 0.27 -5.17
C THR A 40 -3.56 -0.90 -4.51
N SER A 41 -4.57 -0.60 -3.70
CA SER A 41 -5.40 -1.61 -3.04
C SER A 41 -6.85 -1.40 -3.39
N PHE A 42 -7.51 -2.47 -3.83
CA PHE A 42 -8.96 -2.54 -3.92
C PHE A 42 -9.50 -3.24 -2.68
N VAL A 43 -10.36 -2.55 -1.94
CA VAL A 43 -10.93 -3.04 -0.68
C VAL A 43 -12.41 -3.30 -0.89
N ASN A 44 -12.87 -4.48 -0.46
CA ASN A 44 -14.26 -4.87 -0.49
C ASN A 44 -14.68 -5.51 0.83
N LEU A 45 -15.87 -5.15 1.34
CA LEU A 45 -16.54 -5.80 2.44
C LEU A 45 -17.64 -6.73 1.89
N PRO A 46 -17.35 -8.01 1.62
CA PRO A 46 -18.36 -8.95 1.14
C PRO A 46 -19.43 -9.26 2.20
N TYR A 47 -19.14 -9.05 3.48
CA TYR A 47 -20.07 -9.25 4.58
C TYR A 47 -19.77 -8.28 5.72
N SER A 48 -20.80 -7.63 6.26
CA SER A 48 -20.69 -6.75 7.41
C SER A 48 -22.05 -6.53 8.05
N THR A 49 -22.10 -6.64 9.37
CA THR A 49 -23.31 -6.34 10.15
C THR A 49 -23.41 -4.88 10.58
N LEU A 50 -22.40 -4.05 10.26
CA LEU A 50 -22.33 -2.63 10.63
C LEU A 50 -23.18 -1.70 9.74
N GLY A 51 -23.89 -2.27 8.77
CA GLY A 51 -24.80 -1.55 7.87
C GLY A 51 -24.14 -1.01 6.60
N ASP A 52 -24.97 -0.70 5.61
CA ASP A 52 -24.55 -0.36 4.24
C ASP A 52 -23.73 0.93 4.14
N SER A 53 -23.98 1.91 5.01
CA SER A 53 -23.26 3.18 5.02
C SER A 53 -21.78 2.98 5.37
N PHE A 54 -21.49 2.12 6.35
CA PHE A 54 -20.12 1.76 6.72
C PHE A 54 -19.44 1.02 5.56
N ASN A 55 -20.12 0.03 4.97
CA ASN A 55 -19.60 -0.73 3.83
C ASN A 55 -19.24 0.18 2.65
N LYS A 56 -20.10 1.15 2.32
CA LYS A 56 -19.84 2.13 1.23
C LYS A 56 -18.67 3.07 1.54
N SER A 57 -18.42 3.40 2.80
CA SER A 57 -17.31 4.30 3.18
C SER A 57 -15.93 3.65 3.04
N ILE A 58 -15.84 2.32 3.13
CA ILE A 58 -14.58 1.57 3.10
C ILE A 58 -14.36 0.85 1.77
N ASN A 59 -15.42 0.50 1.04
CA ASN A 59 -15.30 -0.09 -0.28
C ASN A 59 -14.72 0.93 -1.26
N GLY A 60 -13.61 0.59 -1.91
CA GLY A 60 -12.98 1.51 -2.85
C GLY A 60 -11.59 1.10 -3.29
N ILE A 61 -11.01 1.96 -4.13
CA ILE A 61 -9.62 1.88 -4.57
C ILE A 61 -8.82 2.91 -3.79
N TYR A 62 -7.73 2.47 -3.21
CA TYR A 62 -6.80 3.29 -2.44
C TYR A 62 -5.41 3.22 -3.06
N ILE A 63 -4.75 4.38 -3.09
CA ILE A 63 -3.31 4.49 -3.31
C ILE A 63 -2.67 4.36 -1.94
N GLU A 64 -2.12 3.18 -1.66
CA GLU A 64 -1.41 2.91 -0.42
C GLU A 64 -0.10 3.69 -0.38
N SER A 65 0.62 3.71 -1.50
CA SER A 65 1.79 4.56 -1.70
C SER A 65 2.01 4.83 -3.19
N ALA A 66 2.39 6.04 -3.53
CA ALA A 66 2.99 6.41 -4.80
C ALA A 66 4.28 7.15 -4.47
N ARG A 67 5.43 6.52 -4.71
CA ARG A 67 6.75 7.01 -4.34
C ARG A 67 7.59 7.25 -5.57
N LEU A 68 8.22 8.42 -5.62
CA LEU A 68 9.25 8.76 -6.59
C LEU A 68 10.55 9.00 -5.83
N ASN A 69 11.58 8.20 -6.13
CA ASN A 69 12.90 8.32 -5.53
C ASN A 69 13.89 8.86 -6.55
N TYR A 70 14.69 9.85 -6.16
CA TYR A 70 15.71 10.47 -6.99
C TYR A 70 17.03 10.64 -6.23
N GLN A 71 18.11 10.09 -6.77
CA GLN A 71 19.46 10.12 -6.21
C GLN A 71 20.47 10.70 -7.22
N PRO A 72 20.57 12.03 -7.37
CA PRO A 72 21.49 12.68 -8.31
C PRO A 72 22.98 12.40 -8.02
N SER A 73 23.36 12.30 -6.74
CA SER A 73 24.73 12.00 -6.28
C SER A 73 24.71 10.99 -5.12
N GLU A 74 25.87 10.45 -4.75
CA GLU A 74 25.97 9.47 -3.66
C GLU A 74 25.50 10.04 -2.32
N ASP A 75 25.74 11.34 -2.08
CA ASP A 75 25.43 12.01 -0.81
C ASP A 75 24.05 12.69 -0.77
N PHE A 76 23.31 12.72 -1.88
CA PHE A 76 21.99 13.36 -1.94
C PHE A 76 20.90 12.41 -2.41
N ASN A 77 19.85 12.31 -1.60
CA ASN A 77 18.66 11.54 -1.93
C ASN A 77 17.38 12.32 -1.65
N MET A 78 16.41 12.20 -2.56
CA MET A 78 15.09 12.79 -2.45
C MET A 78 14.02 11.73 -2.72
N SER A 79 13.02 11.64 -1.84
CA SER A 79 11.86 10.77 -2.02
C SER A 79 10.59 11.58 -1.80
N ILE A 80 9.68 11.53 -2.77
CA ILE A 80 8.33 12.10 -2.66
C ILE A 80 7.35 10.94 -2.56
N GLU A 81 6.51 10.92 -1.53
CA GLU A 81 5.49 9.88 -1.33
C GLU A 81 4.10 10.49 -1.15
N PHE A 82 3.12 9.93 -1.85
CA PHE A 82 1.70 10.23 -1.72
C PHE A 82 0.92 8.98 -1.31
N SER A 83 -0.10 9.14 -0.47
CA SER A 83 -0.95 8.04 0.00
C SER A 83 -2.31 8.59 0.46
N ASN A 84 -3.40 7.93 0.08
CA ASN A 84 -4.77 8.29 0.47
C ASN A 84 -5.54 7.14 1.14
N SER A 85 -4.85 6.07 1.53
CA SER A 85 -5.50 4.95 2.20
C SER A 85 -5.95 5.33 3.62
N PRO A 86 -7.19 5.00 4.03
CA PRO A 86 -7.69 5.28 5.36
C PRO A 86 -7.05 4.39 6.43
N PHE A 87 -6.38 3.30 6.02
CA PHE A 87 -5.74 2.32 6.90
C PHE A 87 -4.30 2.69 7.29
N ASN A 88 -3.80 3.82 6.78
CA ASN A 88 -2.38 4.11 6.70
C ASN A 88 -1.75 4.67 8.01
N TYR A 89 -2.51 4.76 9.11
CA TYR A 89 -2.01 5.34 10.35
C TYR A 89 -1.02 4.45 11.13
N TYR A 90 -1.07 3.13 10.94
CA TYR A 90 -0.31 2.19 11.79
C TYR A 90 1.00 1.65 11.19
N ASN A 91 1.29 1.86 9.90
CA ASN A 91 2.38 1.13 9.23
C ASN A 91 3.41 1.99 8.49
N ARG A 92 3.36 3.33 8.62
CA ARG A 92 4.33 4.22 7.96
C ARG A 92 5.73 4.16 8.55
N TYR A 93 5.88 3.78 9.82
CA TYR A 93 7.18 3.83 10.50
C TYR A 93 8.06 2.58 10.38
N ARG A 94 7.58 1.48 9.78
CA ARG A 94 8.39 0.25 9.63
C ARG A 94 9.23 0.19 8.34
N SER A 95 9.15 1.20 7.48
CA SER A 95 9.92 1.24 6.22
C SER A 95 11.09 2.23 6.20
N TYR A 96 11.49 2.82 7.33
CA TYR A 96 12.66 3.70 7.40
C TYR A 96 14.00 2.94 7.54
N GLY A 97 13.97 1.61 7.63
CA GLY A 97 15.18 0.78 7.83
C GLY A 97 15.75 0.12 6.58
N ARG A 98 15.17 0.33 5.38
CA ARG A 98 15.74 -0.19 4.13
C ARG A 98 16.33 0.95 3.34
N GLY A 99 17.57 1.26 3.69
CA GLY A 99 18.41 2.16 2.92
C GLY A 99 18.47 1.76 1.46
N PHE A 100 18.88 2.74 0.67
CA PHE A 100 19.14 2.77 -0.77
C PHE A 100 20.02 1.64 -1.35
N TYR A 101 20.34 0.62 -0.56
CA TYR A 101 21.09 -0.57 -0.92
C TYR A 101 20.25 -1.83 -0.65
N ARG A 102 19.32 -2.13 -1.58
CA ARG A 102 18.63 -3.41 -1.82
C ARG A 102 17.12 -3.23 -1.99
N ASP A 103 16.72 -2.66 -3.12
CA ASP A 103 15.40 -2.96 -3.67
C ASP A 103 15.32 -4.45 -3.99
N ARG A 104 14.58 -5.17 -3.14
CA ARG A 104 14.19 -6.56 -3.40
C ARG A 104 13.27 -6.69 -4.61
N PHE A 105 12.76 -5.58 -5.15
CA PHE A 105 11.95 -5.57 -6.37
C PHE A 105 12.76 -5.78 -7.65
N PHE A 106 14.07 -5.48 -7.66
CA PHE A 106 14.90 -5.53 -8.88
C PHE A 106 16.05 -6.55 -8.81
N ARG A 107 16.04 -7.47 -7.83
CA ARG A 107 16.99 -8.59 -7.77
C ARG A 107 16.33 -9.88 -8.30
N ASN A 108 16.87 -10.40 -9.39
CA ASN A 108 16.93 -11.84 -9.66
C ASN A 108 18.05 -12.46 -8.81
#